data_AF-A0A369UJY0-F1
#
_entry.id   AF-A0A369UJY0-F1
#
_cell.length_a   1.000
_cell.length_b   1.000
_cell.length_c   1.000
_cell.angle_alpha   90.00
_cell.angle_beta   90.00
_cell.angle_gamma   90.00
#
_symmetry.space_group_name_H-M   'P 1'
#
loop_
_entity.id
_entity.type
_entity.pdbx_description
1 polymer ?
#
loop_
_entity_poly.entity_id
_entity_poly.type
_entity_poly.pdbx_seq_one_letter_code
_entity_poly.pdbx_strand_id
1 'polypeptide(L)'
;MTLHDLPHITADVLDKPSLDKLALPEGASHPPRILILYGSLRPQSFSRKLALEAERILRQFGAETRVFDPHDLPILDSVPVSHPKVQELRELSLWSEGQVWVSPERHGSVTGVFKNQIDWLPLEDGSVRPTQGRTLAVMQVCGGSQSFNVVNALRVLGRWMRMVTIPNQSSVAKAWQEFDDNGRMKPSAFYDRVVDVMEELFKFTLMVRDRSDYLVDRYSERKGAAEARALSAAASVVEAAVEQVPAPQEAEQVMTTPATMRSCCASGAC
;
A
#
# COMPACT_ATOMS: atom_id res chain seq x y z
N MET A 1 -3.12 27.07 -23.15
CA MET A 1 -2.10 27.15 -22.09
C MET A 1 -0.87 26.42 -22.56
N THR A 2 0.23 27.13 -22.68
CA THR A 2 1.53 26.57 -23.08
C THR A 2 2.31 26.17 -21.82
N LEU A 3 3.27 25.24 -21.92
CA LEU A 3 4.15 24.88 -20.79
C LEU A 3 4.87 26.09 -20.18
N HIS A 4 5.02 27.19 -20.95
CA HIS A 4 5.52 28.48 -20.47
C HIS A 4 4.73 29.06 -19.28
N ASP A 5 3.44 28.75 -19.15
CA ASP A 5 2.60 29.23 -18.04
C ASP A 5 2.77 28.38 -16.76
N LEU A 6 3.54 27.29 -16.83
CA LEU A 6 3.72 26.30 -15.76
C LEU A 6 5.22 26.09 -15.45
N PRO A 7 5.94 27.12 -14.96
CA PRO A 7 7.40 27.11 -14.84
C PRO A 7 7.96 26.10 -13.84
N HIS A 8 7.12 25.54 -12.95
CA HIS A 8 7.52 24.57 -11.95
C HIS A 8 7.30 23.11 -12.37
N ILE A 9 6.81 22.88 -13.60
CA ILE A 9 6.63 21.54 -14.16
C ILE A 9 7.87 21.12 -14.93
N THR A 10 8.39 19.94 -14.59
CA THR A 10 9.44 19.27 -15.34
C THR A 10 8.78 18.61 -16.57
N ALA A 11 8.98 19.23 -17.74
CA ALA A 11 8.19 18.94 -18.95
C ALA A 11 8.45 17.56 -19.55
N ASP A 12 9.65 17.02 -19.39
CA ASP A 12 10.09 15.70 -19.87
C ASP A 12 9.40 14.52 -19.16
N VAL A 13 8.93 14.71 -17.92
CA VAL A 13 8.22 13.70 -17.12
C VAL A 13 6.72 13.99 -16.95
N LEU A 14 6.24 15.08 -17.55
CA LEU A 14 4.82 15.42 -17.56
C LEU A 14 4.08 14.52 -18.57
N ASP A 15 3.34 13.55 -18.04
CA ASP A 15 2.46 12.72 -18.83
C ASP A 15 1.04 13.30 -18.88
N LYS A 16 0.43 13.34 -20.07
CA LYS A 16 -0.95 13.83 -20.25
C LYS A 16 -1.94 12.66 -20.15
N PRO A 17 -2.96 12.74 -19.29
CA PRO A 17 -4.04 11.77 -19.27
C PRO A 17 -4.80 11.71 -20.59
N SER A 18 -5.12 10.51 -21.05
CA SER A 18 -5.94 10.27 -22.24
C SER A 18 -6.88 9.08 -22.02
N LEU A 19 -7.97 9.05 -22.79
CA LEU A 19 -8.93 7.94 -22.75
C LEU A 19 -8.27 6.62 -23.18
N ASP A 20 -7.34 6.66 -24.13
CA ASP A 20 -6.65 5.46 -24.61
C ASP A 20 -5.83 4.78 -23.51
N LYS A 21 -5.21 5.56 -22.62
CA LYS A 21 -4.48 5.04 -21.45
C LYS A 21 -5.40 4.50 -20.35
N LEU A 22 -6.67 4.89 -20.40
CA LEU A 22 -7.74 4.38 -19.54
C LEU A 22 -8.61 3.34 -20.27
N ALA A 23 -8.28 2.96 -21.50
CA ALA A 23 -9.02 1.93 -22.21
C ALA A 23 -8.89 0.60 -21.44
N LEU A 24 -9.92 -0.25 -21.51
CA LEU A 24 -9.77 -1.62 -21.01
C LEU A 24 -8.70 -2.29 -21.89
N PRO A 25 -7.63 -2.88 -21.32
CA PRO A 25 -6.86 -3.87 -22.07
C PRO A 25 -7.79 -5.04 -22.46
N GLU A 26 -7.33 -5.98 -23.29
CA GLU A 26 -8.01 -7.28 -23.39
C GLU A 26 -8.17 -7.85 -21.97
N GLY A 27 -9.41 -7.82 -21.46
CA GLY A 27 -9.67 -7.78 -20.03
C GLY A 27 -9.17 -9.02 -19.30
N ALA A 28 -8.81 -8.87 -18.02
CA ALA A 28 -8.47 -10.00 -17.17
C ALA A 28 -9.60 -11.04 -17.20
N SER A 29 -9.27 -12.26 -17.64
CA SER A 29 -10.24 -13.35 -17.83
C SER A 29 -10.67 -14.01 -16.51
N HIS A 30 -10.10 -13.60 -15.38
CA HIS A 30 -10.39 -14.19 -14.08
C HIS A 30 -11.44 -13.39 -13.28
N PRO A 31 -12.17 -14.07 -12.37
CA PRO A 31 -13.04 -13.43 -11.39
C PRO A 31 -12.35 -12.30 -10.62
N PRO A 32 -13.05 -11.19 -10.31
CA PRO A 32 -12.54 -10.18 -9.39
C PRO A 32 -12.16 -10.79 -8.04
N ARG A 33 -10.97 -10.47 -7.53
CA ARG A 33 -10.45 -11.03 -6.28
C ARG A 33 -10.71 -10.11 -5.11
N ILE A 34 -11.57 -10.52 -4.18
CA ILE A 34 -11.98 -9.69 -3.04
C ILE A 34 -11.52 -10.33 -1.71
N LEU A 35 -10.70 -9.60 -0.96
CA LEU A 35 -10.34 -9.95 0.42
C LEU A 35 -11.32 -9.33 1.41
N ILE A 36 -11.81 -10.11 2.36
CA ILE A 36 -12.74 -9.67 3.39
C ILE A 36 -12.08 -9.77 4.76
N LEU A 37 -12.01 -8.64 5.47
CA LEU A 37 -11.45 -8.51 6.82
C LEU A 37 -12.56 -8.17 7.81
N TYR A 38 -12.52 -8.77 9.02
CA TYR A 38 -13.50 -8.47 10.07
C TYR A 38 -12.88 -8.18 11.44
N GLY A 39 -13.58 -7.39 12.26
CA GLY A 39 -13.02 -6.77 13.47
C GLY A 39 -13.36 -7.40 14.82
N SER A 40 -13.78 -8.68 14.89
CA SER A 40 -14.12 -9.31 16.17
C SER A 40 -13.92 -10.82 16.20
N LEU A 41 -13.24 -11.27 17.25
CA LEU A 41 -12.94 -12.68 17.56
C LEU A 41 -14.03 -13.37 18.40
N ARG A 42 -15.14 -12.68 18.70
CA ARG A 42 -16.20 -13.28 19.51
C ARG A 42 -16.80 -14.51 18.81
N PRO A 43 -17.19 -15.55 19.56
CA PRO A 43 -17.94 -16.67 18.98
C PRO A 43 -19.19 -16.19 18.24
N GLN A 44 -19.96 -15.26 18.84
CA GLN A 44 -21.12 -14.59 18.22
C GLN A 44 -20.75 -13.20 17.70
N SER A 45 -19.93 -13.15 16.65
CA SER A 45 -19.46 -11.91 16.03
C SER A 45 -20.39 -11.44 14.90
N PHE A 46 -21.12 -10.34 15.09
CA PHE A 46 -21.96 -9.75 14.04
C PHE A 46 -21.15 -9.18 12.87
N SER A 47 -19.93 -8.67 13.12
CA SER A 47 -19.06 -8.23 12.04
C SER A 47 -18.60 -9.42 11.17
N ARG A 48 -18.34 -10.59 11.78
CA ARG A 48 -18.05 -11.82 11.02
C ARG A 48 -19.30 -12.29 10.24
N LYS A 49 -20.48 -12.28 10.86
CA LYS A 49 -21.74 -12.63 10.16
C LYS A 49 -22.00 -11.71 8.96
N LEU A 50 -21.83 -10.40 9.13
CA LEU A 50 -21.98 -9.42 8.05
C LEU A 50 -20.93 -9.60 6.95
N ALA A 51 -19.67 -9.89 7.30
CA ALA A 51 -18.62 -10.23 6.35
C ALA A 51 -18.97 -11.47 5.50
N LEU A 52 -19.59 -12.49 6.10
CA LEU A 52 -20.05 -13.68 5.38
C LEU A 52 -21.27 -13.42 4.49
N GLU A 53 -22.14 -12.46 4.81
CA GLU A 53 -23.21 -12.05 3.87
C GLU A 53 -22.64 -11.28 2.68
N ALA A 54 -21.71 -10.36 2.93
CA ALA A 54 -20.96 -9.67 1.87
C ALA A 54 -20.26 -10.68 0.94
N GLU A 55 -19.62 -11.71 1.50
CA GLU A 55 -19.00 -12.79 0.75
C GLU A 55 -19.98 -13.50 -0.19
N ARG A 56 -21.16 -13.88 0.31
CA ARG A 56 -22.18 -14.58 -0.48
C ARG A 56 -22.67 -13.72 -1.64
N ILE A 57 -22.93 -12.44 -1.40
CA ILE A 57 -23.37 -11.49 -2.44
C ILE A 57 -22.28 -11.32 -3.51
N LEU A 58 -21.02 -11.12 -3.11
CA LEU A 58 -19.91 -10.99 -4.06
C LEU A 58 -19.69 -12.26 -4.88
N ARG A 59 -19.77 -13.44 -4.27
CA ARG A 59 -19.72 -14.72 -5.01
C ARG A 59 -20.87 -14.86 -6.00
N GLN A 60 -22.07 -14.39 -5.65
CA GLN A 60 -23.22 -14.37 -6.55
C GLN A 60 -22.98 -13.46 -7.77
N PHE A 61 -22.25 -12.35 -7.60
CA PHE A 61 -21.80 -11.51 -8.72
C PHE A 61 -20.61 -12.10 -9.50
N GLY A 62 -20.02 -13.18 -9.04
CA GLY A 62 -18.93 -13.89 -9.72
C GLY A 62 -17.52 -13.49 -9.25
N ALA A 63 -17.37 -12.95 -8.04
CA ALA A 63 -16.05 -12.69 -7.44
C ALA A 63 -15.43 -13.96 -6.82
N GLU A 64 -14.10 -14.07 -6.90
CA GLU A 64 -13.33 -14.98 -6.04
C GLU A 64 -13.10 -14.26 -4.70
N THR A 65 -13.61 -14.82 -3.60
CA THR A 65 -13.53 -14.20 -2.27
C THR A 65 -12.67 -15.02 -1.32
N ARG A 66 -11.89 -14.33 -0.49
CA ARG A 66 -11.18 -14.93 0.65
C ARG A 66 -11.46 -14.12 1.91
N VAL A 67 -11.87 -14.79 2.97
CA VAL A 67 -12.10 -14.18 4.28
C VAL A 67 -10.91 -14.52 5.17
N PHE A 68 -10.23 -13.51 5.70
CA PHE A 68 -9.11 -13.74 6.63
C PHE A 68 -9.64 -13.95 8.05
N ASP A 69 -9.17 -15.00 8.72
CA ASP A 69 -9.44 -15.21 10.15
C ASP A 69 -8.32 -14.59 11.01
N PRO A 70 -8.59 -13.54 11.81
CA PRO A 70 -7.57 -12.88 12.60
C PRO A 70 -7.34 -13.48 13.98
N HIS A 71 -7.89 -14.66 14.31
CA HIS A 71 -7.83 -15.24 15.67
C HIS A 71 -6.41 -15.35 16.24
N ASP A 72 -5.48 -15.87 15.44
CA ASP A 72 -4.08 -16.09 15.83
C ASP A 72 -3.14 -14.99 15.29
N LEU A 73 -3.68 -13.86 14.85
CA LEU A 73 -2.86 -12.75 14.38
C LEU A 73 -2.18 -12.06 15.57
N PRO A 74 -0.84 -12.11 15.68
CA PRO A 74 -0.10 -11.46 16.76
C PRO A 74 -0.27 -9.93 16.70
N ILE A 75 0.00 -9.26 17.81
CA ILE A 75 0.02 -7.79 17.82
C ILE A 75 1.24 -7.31 17.01
N LEU A 76 1.07 -6.24 16.23
CA LEU A 76 2.17 -5.61 15.50
C LEU A 76 3.39 -5.44 16.43
N ASP A 77 4.58 -5.76 15.90
CA ASP A 77 5.88 -5.71 16.58
C ASP A 77 6.10 -6.74 17.72
N SER A 78 5.13 -7.61 18.01
CA SER A 78 5.34 -8.67 19.03
C SER A 78 6.10 -9.88 18.50
N VAL A 79 6.15 -10.07 17.19
CA VAL A 79 6.85 -11.17 16.50
C VAL A 79 7.42 -10.71 15.16
N PRO A 80 8.36 -11.45 14.54
CA PRO A 80 8.86 -11.15 13.21
C PRO A 80 7.77 -11.22 12.13
N VAL A 81 7.98 -10.51 11.02
CA VAL A 81 7.06 -10.52 9.85
C VAL A 81 6.90 -11.91 9.22
N SER A 82 7.84 -12.84 9.47
CA SER A 82 7.78 -14.23 9.00
C SER A 82 6.75 -15.10 9.74
N HIS A 83 6.06 -14.57 10.74
CA HIS A 83 4.99 -15.29 11.43
C HIS A 83 3.91 -15.76 10.43
N PRO A 84 3.46 -17.04 10.47
CA PRO A 84 2.57 -17.61 9.46
C PRO A 84 1.29 -16.79 9.20
N LYS A 85 0.62 -16.33 10.26
CA LYS A 85 -0.58 -15.48 10.13
C LYS A 85 -0.31 -14.09 9.53
N VAL A 86 0.89 -13.55 9.73
CA VAL A 86 1.29 -12.26 9.14
C VAL A 86 1.55 -12.44 7.65
N GLN A 87 2.25 -13.52 7.28
CA GLN A 87 2.48 -13.89 5.88
C GLN A 87 1.15 -14.15 5.15
N GLU A 88 0.26 -14.95 5.74
CA GLU A 88 -1.08 -15.22 5.17
C GLU A 88 -1.84 -13.92 4.92
N LEU A 89 -1.89 -13.00 5.89
CA LEU A 89 -2.57 -11.71 5.72
C LEU A 89 -1.95 -10.87 4.59
N ARG A 90 -0.61 -10.82 4.51
CA ARG A 90 0.10 -10.06 3.47
C ARG A 90 -0.09 -10.67 2.09
N GLU A 91 -0.02 -11.98 1.96
CA GLU A 91 -0.28 -12.71 0.72
C GLU A 91 -1.73 -12.54 0.25
N LEU A 92 -2.69 -12.64 1.16
CA LEU A 92 -4.09 -12.39 0.88
C LEU A 92 -4.34 -10.94 0.47
N SER A 93 -3.69 -9.99 1.16
CA SER A 93 -3.72 -8.61 0.72
C SER A 93 -3.19 -8.57 -0.70
N LEU A 94 -1.94 -8.95 -0.96
CA LEU A 94 -1.30 -8.94 -2.27
C LEU A 94 -2.15 -9.57 -3.40
N TRP A 95 -2.81 -10.70 -3.14
CA TRP A 95 -3.72 -11.39 -4.07
C TRP A 95 -4.96 -10.57 -4.45
N SER A 96 -5.46 -9.72 -3.54
CA SER A 96 -6.70 -8.97 -3.73
C SER A 96 -6.60 -7.82 -4.75
N GLU A 97 -7.70 -7.60 -5.46
CA GLU A 97 -7.93 -6.43 -6.33
C GLU A 97 -8.89 -5.42 -5.66
N GLY A 98 -9.71 -5.90 -4.74
CA GLY A 98 -10.56 -5.11 -3.87
C GLY A 98 -10.66 -5.71 -2.47
N GLN A 99 -11.08 -4.91 -1.49
CA GLN A 99 -11.27 -5.38 -0.12
C GLN A 99 -12.61 -4.93 0.47
N VAL A 100 -13.12 -5.72 1.41
CA VAL A 100 -14.25 -5.35 2.29
C VAL A 100 -13.76 -5.35 3.73
N TRP A 101 -13.95 -4.21 4.40
CA TRP A 101 -13.52 -4.01 5.78
C TRP A 101 -14.74 -3.90 6.69
N VAL A 102 -14.93 -4.88 7.59
CA VAL A 102 -16.09 -4.94 8.48
C VAL A 102 -15.67 -4.86 9.94
N SER A 103 -15.80 -3.69 10.57
CA SER A 103 -15.42 -3.51 11.97
C SER A 103 -16.63 -3.20 12.85
N PRO A 104 -16.80 -3.83 14.02
CA PRO A 104 -17.83 -3.41 14.95
C PRO A 104 -17.42 -2.11 15.64
N GLU A 105 -18.41 -1.37 16.12
CA GLU A 105 -18.16 -0.20 16.95
C GLU A 105 -17.96 -0.62 18.42
N ARG A 106 -16.76 -0.39 18.94
CA ARG A 106 -16.41 -0.67 20.34
C ARG A 106 -15.92 0.61 20.98
N HIS A 107 -16.58 1.03 22.06
CA HIS A 107 -16.30 2.30 22.74
C HIS A 107 -16.25 3.50 21.76
N GLY A 108 -17.16 3.49 20.76
CA GLY A 108 -17.29 4.56 19.77
C GLY A 108 -16.20 4.59 18.68
N SER A 109 -15.35 3.57 18.57
CA SER A 109 -14.23 3.53 17.62
C SER A 109 -14.03 2.15 16.97
N VAL A 110 -13.11 2.11 16.00
CA VAL A 110 -12.63 0.90 15.32
C VAL A 110 -12.02 -0.05 16.36
N THR A 111 -12.26 -1.36 16.23
CA THR A 111 -11.65 -2.32 17.17
C THR A 111 -10.15 -2.46 17.00
N GLY A 112 -9.46 -2.74 18.10
CA GLY A 112 -8.04 -3.10 18.08
C GLY A 112 -7.75 -4.34 17.21
N VAL A 113 -8.65 -5.33 17.21
CA VAL A 113 -8.56 -6.52 16.33
C VAL A 113 -8.54 -6.11 14.86
N PHE A 114 -9.40 -5.17 14.45
CA PHE A 114 -9.43 -4.70 13.07
C PHE A 114 -8.20 -3.87 12.74
N LYS A 115 -7.86 -2.91 13.61
CA LYS A 115 -6.74 -2.00 13.39
C LYS A 115 -5.40 -2.75 13.31
N ASN A 116 -5.20 -3.78 14.14
CA ASN A 116 -4.02 -4.65 14.12
C ASN A 116 -3.83 -5.34 12.75
N GLN A 117 -4.91 -5.77 12.09
CA GLN A 117 -4.82 -6.32 10.73
C GLN A 117 -4.25 -5.29 9.74
N ILE A 118 -4.78 -4.07 9.75
CA ILE A 118 -4.30 -3.00 8.85
C ILE A 118 -2.84 -2.62 9.18
N ASP A 119 -2.47 -2.62 10.45
CA ASP A 119 -1.12 -2.29 10.90
C ASP A 119 -0.06 -3.28 10.44
N TRP A 120 -0.44 -4.53 10.17
CA TRP A 120 0.46 -5.53 9.56
C TRP A 120 0.66 -5.37 8.05
N LEU A 121 -0.14 -4.54 7.38
CA LEU A 121 -0.05 -4.27 5.94
C LEU A 121 0.86 -3.07 5.67
N PRO A 122 2.07 -3.27 5.11
CA PRO A 122 2.94 -2.16 4.77
C PRO A 122 2.41 -1.41 3.55
N LEU A 123 2.75 -0.12 3.42
CA LEU A 123 2.48 0.64 2.19
C LEU A 123 3.38 0.18 1.02
N GLU A 124 4.58 -0.26 1.35
CA GLU A 124 5.61 -0.71 0.40
C GLU A 124 6.47 -1.79 1.07
N ASP A 125 6.74 -2.86 0.34
CA ASP A 125 7.67 -3.93 0.69
C ASP A 125 8.52 -4.24 -0.56
N GLY A 126 9.71 -3.62 -0.63
CA GLY A 126 10.49 -3.56 -1.86
C GLY A 126 9.73 -2.84 -2.98
N SER A 127 9.48 -3.51 -4.09
CA SER A 127 8.69 -2.99 -5.22
C SER A 127 7.19 -3.29 -5.12
N VAL A 128 6.76 -4.05 -4.10
CA VAL A 128 5.39 -4.52 -3.96
C VAL A 128 4.59 -3.54 -3.09
N ARG A 129 3.39 -3.19 -3.55
CA ARG A 129 2.47 -2.28 -2.86
C ARG A 129 1.15 -3.02 -2.56
N PRO A 130 1.00 -3.65 -1.37
CA PRO A 130 -0.09 -4.60 -1.09
C PRO A 130 -1.52 -4.04 -1.03
N THR A 131 -1.69 -2.71 -1.06
CA THR A 131 -3.02 -2.08 -0.98
C THR A 131 -3.24 -0.99 -2.03
N GLN A 132 -2.16 -0.44 -2.59
CA GLN A 132 -2.23 0.74 -3.44
C GLN A 132 -3.04 0.47 -4.73
N GLY A 133 -3.96 1.38 -5.05
CA GLY A 133 -4.79 1.32 -6.26
C GLY A 133 -5.92 0.29 -6.23
N ARG A 134 -6.09 -0.45 -5.13
CA ARG A 134 -7.15 -1.45 -4.97
C ARG A 134 -8.43 -0.81 -4.45
N THR A 135 -9.58 -1.38 -4.79
CA THR A 135 -10.87 -0.84 -4.31
C THR A 135 -11.14 -1.25 -2.87
N LEU A 136 -11.94 -0.44 -2.18
CA LEU A 136 -12.29 -0.69 -0.78
C LEU A 136 -13.75 -0.35 -0.51
N ALA A 137 -14.48 -1.30 0.08
CA ALA A 137 -15.75 -1.04 0.75
C ALA A 137 -15.59 -1.10 2.27
N VAL A 138 -16.21 -0.15 2.98
CA VAL A 138 -16.16 -0.09 4.45
C VAL A 138 -17.54 -0.32 5.04
N MET A 139 -17.60 -1.12 6.10
CA MET A 139 -18.84 -1.51 6.76
C MET A 139 -18.64 -1.54 8.28
N GLN A 140 -19.69 -1.22 9.02
CA GLN A 140 -19.72 -1.38 10.47
C GLN A 140 -20.98 -2.04 11.00
N VAL A 141 -20.88 -2.60 12.20
CA VAL A 141 -22.02 -3.05 13.00
C VAL A 141 -22.00 -2.36 14.37
N CYS A 142 -23.17 -1.97 14.85
CA CYS A 142 -23.36 -1.35 16.16
C CYS A 142 -24.21 -2.27 17.06
N GLY A 143 -23.86 -2.33 18.35
CA GLY A 143 -24.74 -2.96 19.36
C GLY A 143 -25.93 -2.07 19.75
N GLY A 144 -25.78 -0.74 19.63
CA GLY A 144 -26.77 0.26 19.97
C GLY A 144 -27.37 0.96 18.76
N SER A 145 -27.79 2.22 18.96
CA SER A 145 -28.29 3.10 17.89
C SER A 145 -27.27 3.27 16.76
N GLN A 146 -27.75 3.72 15.60
CA GLN A 146 -26.90 3.92 14.43
C GLN A 146 -25.81 4.95 14.71
N SER A 147 -24.62 4.66 14.19
CA SER A 147 -23.43 5.51 14.26
C SER A 147 -22.62 5.32 12.97
N PHE A 148 -21.70 6.24 12.70
CA PHE A 148 -20.83 6.20 11.53
C PHE A 148 -19.34 6.39 11.89
N ASN A 149 -19.00 6.40 13.18
CA ASN A 149 -17.64 6.68 13.64
C ASN A 149 -16.62 5.70 13.04
N VAL A 150 -16.96 4.41 13.00
CA VAL A 150 -16.07 3.36 12.49
C VAL A 150 -15.89 3.50 10.98
N VAL A 151 -16.96 3.58 10.19
CA VAL A 151 -16.83 3.70 8.73
C VAL A 151 -16.14 5.00 8.31
N ASN A 152 -16.31 6.08 9.06
CA ASN A 152 -15.57 7.32 8.83
C ASN A 152 -14.06 7.13 9.07
N ALA A 153 -13.69 6.49 10.18
CA ALA A 153 -12.30 6.17 10.48
C ALA A 153 -11.70 5.18 9.46
N LEU A 154 -12.45 4.16 9.05
CA LEU A 154 -12.02 3.19 8.03
C LEU A 154 -11.84 3.85 6.66
N ARG A 155 -12.71 4.80 6.28
CA ARG A 155 -12.57 5.56 5.02
C ARG A 155 -11.30 6.41 5.01
N VAL A 156 -11.00 7.06 6.14
CA VAL A 156 -9.74 7.75 6.38
C VAL A 156 -8.59 6.76 6.26
N LEU A 157 -8.63 5.60 6.94
CA LEU A 157 -7.59 4.57 6.81
C LEU A 157 -7.40 4.10 5.36
N GLY A 158 -8.47 3.88 4.59
CA GLY A 158 -8.40 3.51 3.18
C GLY A 158 -7.62 4.53 2.34
N ARG A 159 -7.80 5.83 2.61
CA ARG A 159 -7.00 6.90 2.00
C ARG A 159 -5.52 6.79 2.35
N TRP A 160 -5.17 6.49 3.61
CA TRP A 160 -3.78 6.25 4.01
C TRP A 160 -3.19 5.04 3.28
N MET A 161 -3.96 3.97 3.14
CA MET A 161 -3.57 2.76 2.39
C MET A 161 -3.58 2.92 0.87
N ARG A 162 -3.84 4.15 0.37
CA ARG A 162 -3.91 4.52 -1.05
C ARG A 162 -4.91 3.66 -1.86
N MET A 163 -6.01 3.28 -1.22
CA MET A 163 -7.10 2.51 -1.81
C MET A 163 -8.15 3.43 -2.44
N VAL A 164 -8.87 2.93 -3.43
CA VAL A 164 -10.06 3.56 -4.01
C VAL A 164 -11.27 3.17 -3.17
N THR A 165 -11.50 3.92 -2.09
CA THR A 165 -12.66 3.68 -1.21
C THR A 165 -13.95 4.12 -1.91
N ILE A 166 -14.83 3.16 -2.20
CA ILE A 166 -16.10 3.43 -2.90
C ILE A 166 -16.99 4.39 -2.08
N PRO A 167 -17.84 5.20 -2.73
CA PRO A 167 -18.67 6.16 -2.02
C PRO A 167 -19.68 5.52 -1.07
N ASN A 168 -20.32 4.41 -1.46
CA ASN A 168 -21.32 3.75 -0.64
C ASN A 168 -20.68 2.99 0.54
N GLN A 169 -21.43 2.84 1.64
CA GLN A 169 -20.98 2.18 2.87
C GLN A 169 -22.17 1.64 3.67
N SER A 170 -21.90 0.66 4.55
CA SER A 170 -22.93 0.05 5.41
C SER A 170 -22.69 0.32 6.90
N SER A 171 -23.74 0.69 7.62
CA SER A 171 -23.74 0.78 9.08
C SER A 171 -25.03 0.18 9.63
N VAL A 172 -24.92 -1.02 10.20
CA VAL A 172 -26.05 -1.80 10.72
C VAL A 172 -26.22 -1.51 12.21
N ALA A 173 -27.30 -0.79 12.55
CA ALA A 173 -27.67 -0.49 13.93
C ALA A 173 -28.28 -1.70 14.63
N LYS A 174 -28.15 -1.78 15.96
CA LYS A 174 -28.71 -2.86 16.80
C LYS A 174 -28.56 -4.24 16.16
N ALA A 175 -27.36 -4.57 15.68
CA ALA A 175 -27.15 -5.70 14.77
C ALA A 175 -27.70 -7.03 15.29
N TRP A 176 -27.81 -7.22 16.60
CA TRP A 176 -28.45 -8.39 17.20
C TRP A 176 -29.92 -8.62 16.82
N GLN A 177 -30.64 -7.58 16.37
CA GLN A 177 -32.01 -7.69 15.86
C GLN A 177 -32.06 -8.12 14.39
N GLU A 178 -31.01 -7.80 13.64
CA GLU A 178 -30.93 -7.94 12.18
C GLU A 178 -30.43 -9.31 11.72
N PHE A 179 -29.99 -10.18 12.64
CA PHE A 179 -29.61 -11.55 12.33
C PHE A 179 -30.58 -12.54 12.97
N ASP A 180 -30.85 -13.64 12.28
CA ASP A 180 -31.64 -14.77 12.79
C ASP A 180 -30.79 -15.75 13.62
N ASP A 181 -31.44 -16.80 14.12
CA ASP A 181 -30.81 -17.82 14.97
C ASP A 181 -29.78 -18.66 14.20
N ASN A 182 -29.88 -18.73 12.87
CA ASN A 182 -28.91 -19.38 11.98
C ASN A 182 -27.72 -18.45 11.66
N GLY A 183 -27.72 -17.22 12.17
CA GLY A 183 -26.70 -16.22 11.90
C GLY A 183 -26.77 -15.62 10.49
N ARG A 184 -27.92 -15.72 9.81
CA ARG A 184 -28.21 -15.06 8.54
C ARG A 184 -28.83 -13.70 8.77
N MET A 185 -28.50 -12.73 7.93
CA MET A 185 -29.10 -11.41 8.02
C MET A 185 -30.55 -11.46 7.50
N LYS A 186 -31.46 -10.85 8.25
CA LYS A 186 -32.88 -10.77 7.92
C LYS A 186 -33.11 -9.78 6.77
N PRO A 187 -34.19 -9.92 5.99
CA PRO A 187 -34.59 -8.90 5.02
C PRO A 187 -34.88 -7.57 5.74
N SER A 188 -34.13 -6.53 5.40
CA SER A 188 -34.33 -5.18 5.93
C SER A 188 -33.62 -4.17 5.02
N ALA A 189 -33.91 -2.88 5.23
CA ALA A 189 -33.21 -1.81 4.51
C ALA A 189 -31.68 -1.84 4.74
N PHE A 190 -31.22 -2.43 5.85
CA PHE A 190 -29.78 -2.65 6.06
C PHE A 190 -29.24 -3.72 5.10
N TYR A 191 -29.98 -4.79 4.84
CA TYR A 191 -29.58 -5.83 3.89
C TYR A 191 -29.53 -5.29 2.46
N ASP A 192 -30.55 -4.53 2.05
CA ASP A 192 -30.57 -3.87 0.73
C ASP A 192 -29.34 -2.97 0.54
N ARG A 193 -28.98 -2.20 1.57
CA ARG A 193 -27.75 -1.40 1.56
C ARG A 193 -26.49 -2.25 1.43
N VAL A 194 -26.42 -3.42 2.06
CA VAL A 194 -25.27 -4.33 1.92
C VAL A 194 -25.16 -4.80 0.47
N VAL A 195 -26.29 -5.13 -0.18
CA VAL A 195 -26.33 -5.48 -1.60
C VAL A 195 -25.80 -4.33 -2.46
N ASP A 196 -26.29 -3.10 -2.26
CA ASP A 196 -25.82 -1.92 -3.00
C ASP A 196 -24.30 -1.73 -2.87
N VAL A 197 -23.76 -1.86 -1.66
CA VAL A 197 -22.32 -1.67 -1.39
C VAL A 197 -21.48 -2.76 -2.07
N MET A 198 -21.93 -4.02 -2.06
CA MET A 198 -21.22 -5.10 -2.74
C MET A 198 -21.31 -4.99 -4.27
N GLU A 199 -22.47 -4.56 -4.79
CA GLU A 199 -22.67 -4.31 -6.21
C GLU A 199 -21.77 -3.16 -6.70
N GLU A 200 -21.73 -2.06 -5.95
CA GLU A 200 -20.86 -0.92 -6.25
C GLU A 200 -19.38 -1.31 -6.18
N LEU A 201 -18.97 -2.04 -5.13
CA LEU A 201 -17.59 -2.53 -5.02
C LEU A 201 -17.19 -3.33 -6.26
N PHE A 202 -18.03 -4.28 -6.67
CA PHE A 202 -17.78 -5.13 -7.82
C PHE A 202 -17.60 -4.31 -9.11
N LYS A 203 -18.51 -3.36 -9.37
CA LYS A 203 -18.44 -2.44 -10.53
C LYS A 203 -17.15 -1.62 -10.52
N PHE A 204 -16.77 -1.04 -9.38
CA PHE A 204 -15.54 -0.27 -9.25
C PHE A 204 -14.29 -1.15 -9.40
N THR A 205 -14.29 -2.38 -8.89
CA THR A 205 -13.15 -3.29 -9.06
C THR A 205 -12.90 -3.59 -10.53
N LEU A 206 -13.95 -3.88 -11.31
CA LEU A 206 -13.84 -4.06 -12.76
C LEU A 206 -13.30 -2.83 -13.48
N MET A 207 -13.67 -1.63 -13.02
CA MET A 207 -13.19 -0.38 -13.59
C MET A 207 -11.71 -0.10 -13.25
N VAL A 208 -11.22 -0.53 -12.09
CA VAL A 208 -9.92 -0.15 -11.57
C VAL A 208 -8.82 -1.19 -11.82
N ARG A 209 -9.11 -2.49 -11.69
CA ARG A 209 -8.10 -3.56 -11.59
C ARG A 209 -7.08 -3.59 -12.75
N ASP A 210 -7.53 -3.35 -13.98
CA ASP A 210 -6.70 -3.41 -15.18
C ASP A 210 -6.02 -2.06 -15.53
N ARG A 211 -6.18 -1.06 -14.66
CA ARG A 211 -5.64 0.31 -14.83
C ARG A 211 -4.82 0.77 -13.64
N SER A 212 -4.71 -0.03 -12.60
CA SER A 212 -4.11 0.38 -11.32
C SER A 212 -2.71 0.96 -11.53
N ASP A 213 -1.88 0.31 -12.35
CA ASP A 213 -0.51 0.75 -12.66
C ASP A 213 -0.46 2.15 -13.27
N TYR A 214 -1.40 2.47 -14.16
CA TYR A 214 -1.51 3.80 -14.74
C TYR A 214 -2.10 4.83 -13.75
N LEU A 215 -3.15 4.46 -13.02
CA LEU A 215 -3.80 5.33 -12.03
C LEU A 215 -2.87 5.71 -10.88
N VAL A 216 -1.85 4.90 -10.62
CA VAL A 216 -0.86 5.13 -9.57
C VAL A 216 0.49 5.61 -10.08
N ASP A 217 0.63 5.85 -11.39
CA ASP A 217 1.81 6.46 -12.00
C ASP A 217 1.79 7.98 -11.77
N ARG A 218 2.49 8.42 -10.72
CA ARG A 218 2.49 9.81 -10.25
C ARG A 218 3.61 10.62 -10.89
N TYR A 219 3.27 11.83 -11.31
CA TYR A 219 4.23 12.83 -11.79
C TYR A 219 5.42 13.03 -10.82
N SER A 220 5.16 13.13 -9.52
CA SER A 220 6.22 13.31 -8.51
C SER A 220 7.17 12.11 -8.42
N GLU A 221 6.67 10.88 -8.61
CA GLU A 221 7.49 9.66 -8.63
C GLU A 221 8.34 9.62 -9.91
N ARG A 222 7.76 9.94 -11.08
CA ARG A 222 8.52 10.05 -12.34
C ARG A 222 9.62 11.11 -12.28
N LYS A 223 9.31 12.28 -11.70
CA LYS A 223 10.29 13.36 -11.48
C LYS A 223 11.44 12.89 -10.59
N GLY A 224 11.14 12.30 -9.43
CA GLY A 224 12.17 11.78 -8.52
C GLY A 224 13.04 10.69 -9.16
N ALA A 225 12.45 9.80 -9.95
CA ALA A 225 13.18 8.76 -10.68
C ALA A 225 14.08 9.34 -11.79
N ALA A 226 13.66 10.40 -12.47
CA ALA A 226 14.50 11.11 -13.44
C ALA A 226 15.69 11.81 -12.76
N GLU A 227 15.46 12.48 -11.63
CA GLU A 227 16.51 13.12 -10.83
C GLU A 227 17.53 12.09 -10.30
N ALA A 228 17.07 10.94 -9.78
CA ALA A 228 17.94 9.86 -9.33
C ALA A 228 18.80 9.27 -10.48
N ARG A 229 18.19 9.06 -11.67
CA ARG A 229 18.92 8.59 -12.85
C ARG A 229 19.98 9.59 -13.31
N ALA A 230 19.66 10.89 -13.31
CA ALA A 230 20.61 11.94 -13.67
C ALA A 230 21.79 11.98 -12.69
N LEU A 231 21.52 11.87 -11.38
CA LEU A 231 22.56 11.83 -10.35
C LEU A 231 23.46 10.59 -10.49
N SER A 232 22.87 9.41 -10.72
CA SER A 232 23.63 8.17 -10.94
C SER A 232 24.49 8.25 -12.19
N ALA A 233 23.97 8.78 -13.30
CA ALA A 233 24.74 8.95 -14.53
C ALA A 233 25.93 9.91 -14.32
N ALA A 234 25.71 11.01 -13.60
CA ALA A 234 26.79 11.94 -13.25
C ALA A 234 27.85 11.28 -12.36
N ALA A 235 27.43 10.48 -11.37
CA ALA A 235 28.35 9.76 -10.50
C ALA A 235 29.19 8.71 -11.25
N SER A 236 28.59 7.92 -12.15
CA SER A 236 29.31 6.94 -12.97
C SER A 236 30.30 7.59 -13.95
N VAL A 237 30.00 8.80 -14.44
CA VAL A 237 30.95 9.59 -15.25
C VAL A 237 32.14 10.05 -14.40
N VAL A 238 31.92 10.41 -13.13
CA VAL A 238 33.00 10.79 -12.21
C VAL A 238 33.87 9.58 -11.86
N GLU A 239 33.29 8.42 -11.56
CA GLU A 239 34.07 7.19 -11.30
C GLU A 239 34.95 6.80 -12.49
N ALA A 240 34.39 6.83 -13.72
CA ALA A 240 35.16 6.57 -14.94
C ALA A 240 36.30 7.59 -15.17
N ALA A 241 36.11 8.86 -14.78
CA ALA A 241 37.15 9.88 -14.87
C ALA A 241 38.26 9.69 -13.81
N VAL A 242 37.93 9.15 -12.62
CA VAL A 242 38.89 8.87 -11.55
C VAL A 242 39.76 7.65 -11.90
N GLU A 243 39.20 6.61 -12.52
CA GLU A 243 39.99 5.45 -13.01
C GLU A 243 40.94 5.80 -14.16
N GLN A 244 40.68 6.89 -14.89
CA GLN A 244 41.50 7.33 -16.01
C GLN A 244 42.63 8.31 -15.64
N VAL A 245 42.83 8.63 -14.36
CA VAL A 245 43.98 9.43 -13.92
C VAL A 245 45.24 8.53 -13.92
N PRO A 246 46.23 8.73 -14.82
CA PRO A 246 47.42 7.91 -14.82
C PRO A 246 48.25 8.20 -13.56
N ALA A 247 48.82 7.13 -12.98
CA ALA A 247 49.72 7.25 -11.84
C ALA A 247 50.87 8.24 -12.15
N PRO A 248 51.28 9.09 -11.19
CA PRO A 248 52.36 10.03 -11.41
C PRO A 248 53.63 9.26 -11.78
N GLN A 249 54.16 9.54 -12.96
CA GLN A 249 55.43 8.99 -13.41
C GLN A 249 56.55 9.51 -12.49
N GLU A 250 57.27 8.60 -11.85
CA GLU A 250 58.47 8.91 -11.06
C GLU A 250 59.48 9.64 -11.95
N ALA A 251 59.79 10.89 -11.58
CA ALA A 251 60.75 11.71 -12.30
C ALA A 251 62.16 11.14 -12.13
N GLU A 252 62.74 10.76 -13.28
CA GLU A 252 64.07 10.22 -13.43
C GLU A 252 65.16 11.24 -13.04
N GLN A 253 66.20 10.74 -12.38
CA GLN A 253 67.28 11.48 -11.73
C GLN A 253 68.16 12.26 -12.72
N VAL A 254 68.45 13.53 -12.42
CA VAL A 254 69.58 14.25 -13.03
C VAL A 254 70.71 14.37 -12.00
N MET A 255 71.78 13.65 -12.33
CA MET A 255 73.05 13.54 -11.62
C MET A 255 73.91 14.80 -11.85
N THR A 256 74.32 15.49 -10.77
CA THR A 256 75.44 16.45 -10.81
C THR A 256 76.43 16.16 -9.68
N THR A 257 77.70 16.13 -10.09
CA THR A 257 78.96 15.67 -9.46
C THR A 257 79.35 16.33 -8.12
N PRO A 258 80.28 15.72 -7.35
CA PRO A 258 80.59 16.11 -5.98
C PRO A 258 81.78 17.09 -5.88
N ALA A 259 81.77 17.94 -4.86
CA ALA A 259 82.93 18.70 -4.42
C ALA A 259 83.19 18.49 -2.92
N THR A 260 84.46 18.31 -2.63
CA THR A 260 85.12 17.75 -1.44
C THR A 260 85.18 18.62 -0.18
N MET A 261 85.13 17.92 0.97
CA MET A 261 85.80 18.14 2.26
C MET A 261 85.65 19.48 3.02
N ARG A 262 85.18 19.40 4.27
CA ARG A 262 86.02 19.53 5.48
C ARG A 262 85.25 19.20 6.77
N SER A 263 85.90 18.44 7.65
CA SER A 263 85.48 18.13 9.02
C SER A 263 85.63 19.33 9.96
N CYS A 264 84.75 19.44 10.95
CA CYS A 264 85.14 19.93 12.28
C CYS A 264 84.20 19.39 13.36
N CYS A 265 84.82 18.76 14.36
CA CYS A 265 84.22 18.23 15.59
C CYS A 265 83.86 19.34 16.60
N ALA A 266 83.26 18.88 17.71
CA ALA A 266 83.09 19.47 19.05
C ALA A 266 81.69 20.06 19.32
N SER A 267 81.01 19.89 20.46
CA SER A 267 81.17 19.11 21.71
C SER A 267 80.10 19.60 22.71
N GLY A 268 79.64 18.74 23.64
CA GLY A 268 79.03 19.10 24.94
C GLY A 268 77.50 19.13 24.95
N ALA A 269 76.74 18.23 25.60
CA ALA A 269 76.72 17.71 26.98
C ALA A 269 76.15 18.71 28.01
N CYS A 270 74.90 18.49 28.45
CA CYS A 270 74.47 18.18 29.82
C CYS A 270 72.93 18.10 29.87
#